data_AF-A0A4Z2ED04-F1
#
_entry.id   AF-A0A4Z2ED04-F1
#
_cell.length_a   1.000
_cell.length_b   1.000
_cell.length_c   1.000
_cell.angle_alpha   90.00
_cell.angle_beta   90.00
_cell.angle_gamma   90.00
#
_symmetry.space_group_name_H-M   'P 1'
#
loop_
_entity.id
_entity.type
_entity.pdbx_description
1 polymer ?
#
loop_
_entity_poly.entity_id
_entity_poly.type
_entity_poly.pdbx_seq_one_letter_code
_entity_poly.pdbx_strand_id
1 'polypeptide(L)'
;MLEDLYNAIKNEEIVMPDEQSGLVKDNYVWSVLLHRGATPEGVFLHLPPGSYDHDLFTMSWGPTIAALSYVFDKSLDDNIIQKAIAGFRKCAMIAAHYGFSDVFDNLIISLCKFTTLSSEVRFTDTGMCTANFSWQ
;
A
#
# COMPACT_ATOMS: atom_id res chain seq x y z
N MET A 1 -23.61 -48.42 19.57
CA MET A 1 -22.90 -47.93 18.36
C MET A 1 -23.14 -46.44 18.11
N LEU A 2 -24.38 -45.98 17.84
CA LEU A 2 -24.64 -44.53 17.67
C LEU A 2 -24.48 -43.73 18.97
N GLU A 3 -24.91 -44.31 20.11
CA GLU A 3 -24.69 -43.73 21.44
C GLU A 3 -23.21 -43.57 21.77
N ASP A 4 -22.39 -44.55 21.41
CA ASP A 4 -20.94 -44.51 21.63
C ASP A 4 -20.30 -43.39 20.80
N LEU A 5 -20.73 -43.25 19.53
CA LEU A 5 -20.27 -42.19 18.63
C LEU A 5 -20.69 -40.79 19.14
N TYR A 6 -21.92 -40.66 19.63
CA TYR A 6 -22.41 -39.42 20.23
C TYR A 6 -21.62 -39.05 21.48
N ASN A 7 -21.38 -40.00 22.39
CA ASN A 7 -20.61 -39.77 23.61
C ASN A 7 -19.15 -39.45 23.31
N ALA A 8 -18.56 -40.06 22.29
CA ALA A 8 -17.21 -39.74 21.83
C ALA A 8 -17.13 -38.29 21.32
N ILE A 9 -17.99 -37.88 20.39
CA ILE A 9 -17.97 -36.51 19.84
C ILE A 9 -18.27 -35.45 20.92
N LYS A 10 -19.19 -35.76 21.86
CA LYS A 10 -19.59 -34.84 22.93
C LYS A 10 -18.49 -34.61 23.96
N ASN A 11 -17.73 -35.65 24.31
CA ASN A 11 -16.75 -35.59 25.39
C ASN A 11 -15.32 -35.34 24.87
N GLU A 12 -15.03 -35.77 23.65
CA GLU A 12 -13.73 -35.65 22.97
C GLU A 12 -13.96 -34.99 21.60
N GLU A 13 -14.17 -33.67 21.63
CA GLU A 13 -14.33 -32.88 20.41
C GLU A 13 -13.06 -32.95 19.55
N ILE A 14 -13.24 -33.11 18.24
CA ILE A 14 -12.14 -33.03 17.27
C ILE A 14 -11.79 -31.55 17.10
N VAL A 15 -10.73 -31.11 17.77
CA VAL A 15 -10.21 -29.74 17.65
C VAL A 15 -9.33 -29.64 16.41
N MET A 16 -9.64 -28.68 15.53
CA MET A 16 -8.83 -28.49 14.33
C MET A 16 -7.42 -27.99 14.68
N PRO A 17 -6.38 -28.35 13.91
CA PRO A 17 -5.01 -27.94 14.22
C PRO A 17 -4.78 -26.42 14.27
N ASP A 18 -5.58 -25.62 13.54
CA ASP A 18 -5.54 -24.16 13.52
C ASP A 18 -6.18 -23.48 14.74
N GLU A 19 -7.08 -24.19 15.43
CA GLU A 19 -7.73 -23.80 16.69
C GLU A 19 -6.83 -24.06 17.91
N GLN A 20 -5.82 -24.92 17.76
CA GLN A 20 -4.84 -25.19 18.81
C GLN A 20 -3.82 -24.05 18.96
N SER A 21 -3.02 -24.07 20.02
CA SER A 21 -1.95 -23.10 20.26
C SER A 21 -0.59 -23.78 20.35
N GLY A 22 0.48 -23.01 20.09
CA GLY A 22 1.86 -23.51 20.12
C GLY A 22 2.21 -24.41 18.94
N LEU A 23 3.09 -25.38 19.20
CA LEU A 23 3.76 -26.17 18.15
C LEU A 23 2.82 -26.90 17.19
N VAL A 24 1.65 -27.34 17.64
CA VAL A 24 0.71 -28.05 16.77
C VAL A 24 0.18 -27.12 15.67
N LYS A 25 -0.23 -25.91 16.04
CA LYS A 25 -0.67 -24.89 15.09
C LYS A 25 0.45 -24.47 14.16
N ASP A 26 1.65 -24.24 14.70
CA ASP A 26 2.79 -23.80 13.90
C ASP A 26 3.17 -24.85 12.84
N ASN A 27 3.22 -26.13 13.22
CA ASN A 27 3.48 -27.23 12.30
C ASN A 27 2.38 -27.40 11.24
N TYR A 28 1.11 -27.21 11.63
CA TYR A 28 0.00 -27.23 10.70
C TYR A 28 0.10 -26.09 9.67
N VAL A 29 0.28 -24.85 10.13
CA VAL A 29 0.42 -23.67 9.26
C VAL A 29 1.62 -23.84 8.33
N TRP A 30 2.75 -24.34 8.83
CA TRP A 30 3.91 -24.64 8.01
C TRP A 30 3.61 -25.70 6.94
N SER A 31 2.92 -26.78 7.31
CA SER A 31 2.51 -27.82 6.36
C SER A 31 1.59 -27.25 5.28
N VAL A 32 0.60 -26.44 5.65
CA VAL A 32 -0.29 -25.76 4.70
C VAL A 32 0.50 -24.84 3.75
N LEU A 33 1.47 -24.09 4.28
CA LEU A 33 2.34 -23.24 3.47
C LEU A 33 3.18 -24.05 2.48
N LEU A 34 3.75 -25.18 2.90
CA LEU A 34 4.51 -26.07 2.01
C LEU A 34 3.62 -26.64 0.89
N HIS A 35 2.40 -27.07 1.21
CA HIS A 35 1.46 -27.57 0.22
C HIS A 35 1.08 -26.48 -0.78
N ARG A 36 0.81 -25.25 -0.32
CA ARG A 36 0.53 -24.11 -1.20
C ARG A 36 1.77 -23.65 -1.98
N GLY A 37 2.96 -23.81 -1.42
CA GLY A 37 4.22 -23.57 -2.14
C GLY A 37 4.48 -24.57 -3.25
N ALA A 38 3.90 -25.78 -3.16
CA ALA A 38 3.99 -26.81 -4.18
C ALA A 38 2.96 -26.65 -5.32
N THR A 39 1.97 -25.75 -5.18
CA THR A 39 1.03 -25.43 -6.26
C THR A 39 1.64 -24.41 -7.23
N PRO A 40 1.06 -24.20 -8.43
CA PRO A 40 1.56 -23.21 -9.38
C PRO A 40 1.65 -21.78 -8.82
N GLU A 41 0.83 -21.45 -7.81
CA GLU A 41 0.86 -20.18 -7.09
C GLU A 41 2.13 -20.00 -6.24
N GLY A 42 2.83 -21.09 -5.92
CA GLY A 42 4.10 -21.09 -5.20
C GLY A 42 5.34 -20.84 -6.07
N VAL A 43 5.17 -20.69 -7.39
CA VAL A 43 6.27 -20.43 -8.31
C VAL A 43 6.81 -19.02 -8.08
N PHE A 44 8.06 -18.94 -7.60
CA PHE A 44 8.76 -17.68 -7.45
C PHE A 44 9.49 -17.31 -8.74
N LEU A 45 9.09 -16.19 -9.35
CA LEU A 45 9.78 -15.63 -10.51
C LEU A 45 10.96 -14.78 -10.05
N HIS A 46 12.18 -15.23 -10.34
CA HIS A 46 13.36 -14.41 -10.14
C HIS A 46 13.45 -13.38 -11.27
N LEU A 47 13.35 -12.11 -10.91
CA LEU A 47 13.40 -11.01 -11.86
C LEU A 47 14.58 -10.09 -11.55
N PRO A 48 15.16 -9.44 -12.57
CA PRO A 48 16.14 -8.40 -12.36
C PRO A 48 15.60 -7.31 -11.41
N PRO A 49 16.47 -6.70 -10.58
CA PRO A 49 16.06 -5.60 -9.71
C PRO A 49 15.46 -4.46 -10.55
N GLY A 50 14.39 -3.85 -10.06
CA GLY A 50 13.72 -2.74 -10.72
C GLY A 50 12.69 -3.12 -11.80
N SER A 51 12.47 -4.42 -12.08
CA SER A 51 11.59 -4.87 -13.18
C SER A 51 10.14 -4.39 -13.07
N TYR A 52 9.63 -4.20 -11.85
CA TYR A 52 8.25 -3.76 -11.61
C TYR A 52 8.13 -2.47 -10.82
N ASP A 53 9.24 -1.79 -10.52
CA ASP A 53 9.22 -0.58 -9.69
C ASP A 53 8.33 0.51 -10.31
N HIS A 54 8.35 0.61 -11.65
CA HIS A 54 7.51 1.51 -12.42
C HIS A 54 6.02 1.21 -12.21
N ASP A 55 5.60 -0.05 -12.38
CA ASP A 55 4.19 -0.44 -12.31
C ASP A 55 3.68 -0.41 -10.86
N LEU A 56 4.52 -0.85 -9.92
CA LEU A 56 4.23 -0.78 -8.48
C LEU A 56 4.05 0.67 -8.03
N PHE A 57 4.92 1.58 -8.49
CA PHE A 57 4.77 3.00 -8.19
C PHE A 57 3.51 3.57 -8.84
N THR A 58 3.24 3.25 -10.10
CA THR A 58 2.02 3.66 -10.84
C THR A 58 0.74 3.30 -10.08
N MET A 59 0.70 2.13 -9.44
CA MET A 59 -0.48 1.68 -8.68
C MET A 59 -0.57 2.28 -7.27
N SER A 60 0.55 2.71 -6.68
CA SER A 60 0.62 3.11 -5.27
C SER A 60 0.75 4.61 -5.03
N TRP A 61 1.17 5.41 -6.02
CA TRP A 61 1.43 6.83 -5.82
C TRP A 61 0.17 7.61 -5.41
N GLY A 62 -0.99 7.32 -6.00
CA GLY A 62 -2.25 8.02 -5.73
C GLY A 62 -2.69 7.93 -4.26
N PRO A 63 -2.89 6.71 -3.72
CA PRO A 63 -3.18 6.50 -2.29
C PRO A 63 -2.09 7.07 -1.37
N THR A 64 -0.82 6.98 -1.78
CA THR A 64 0.31 7.48 -0.99
C THR A 64 0.27 9.00 -0.86
N ILE A 65 0.06 9.73 -1.96
CA ILE A 65 -0.10 11.19 -1.95
C ILE A 65 -1.30 11.58 -1.11
N ALA A 66 -2.45 10.92 -1.27
CA ALA A 66 -3.65 11.21 -0.50
C ALA A 66 -3.42 11.03 1.02
N ALA A 67 -2.75 9.94 1.42
CA ALA A 67 -2.40 9.69 2.82
C ALA A 67 -1.41 10.74 3.35
N LEU A 68 -0.38 11.09 2.58
CA LEU A 68 0.58 12.12 2.96
C LEU A 68 -0.08 13.50 3.10
N SER A 69 -0.97 13.86 2.18
CA SER A 69 -1.77 15.09 2.24
C SER A 69 -2.67 15.12 3.48
N TYR A 70 -3.32 14.01 3.82
CA TYR A 70 -4.15 13.92 5.01
C TYR A 70 -3.32 14.08 6.30
N VAL A 71 -2.19 13.37 6.39
CA VAL A 71 -1.28 13.48 7.54
C VAL A 71 -0.78 14.92 7.65
N PHE A 72 -0.39 15.55 6.54
CA PHE A 72 0.07 16.93 6.51
C PHE A 72 -1.01 17.92 6.96
N ASP A 73 -2.28 17.73 6.58
CA ASP A 73 -3.41 18.58 6.98
C ASP A 73 -3.81 18.45 8.45
N LYS A 74 -3.81 17.21 8.98
CA LYS A 74 -4.36 16.92 10.31
C LYS A 74 -3.33 16.91 11.43
N SER A 75 -2.05 16.86 11.12
CA SER A 75 -1.00 16.84 12.14
C SER A 75 -0.61 18.26 12.57
N LEU A 76 -0.44 18.43 13.88
CA LEU A 76 0.03 19.67 14.51
C LEU A 76 1.46 19.51 15.07
N ASP A 77 2.04 18.32 14.91
CA ASP A 77 3.40 18.00 15.34
C ASP A 77 4.37 18.23 14.19
N ASP A 78 5.27 19.20 14.37
CA ASP A 78 6.33 19.53 13.41
C ASP A 78 7.14 18.30 12.99
N ASN A 79 7.36 17.31 13.87
CA ASN A 79 8.06 16.08 13.53
C ASN A 79 7.31 15.26 12.48
N ILE A 80 5.99 15.17 12.61
CA ILE A 80 5.11 14.44 11.69
C ILE A 80 5.02 15.18 10.36
N ILE A 81 4.90 16.51 10.39
CA ILE A 81 4.90 17.37 9.20
C ILE A 81 6.21 17.21 8.42
N GLN A 82 7.37 17.25 9.08
CA GLN A 82 8.67 17.04 8.43
C GLN A 82 8.79 15.65 7.81
N LYS A 83 8.26 14.61 8.46
CA LYS A 83 8.20 13.26 7.89
C LYS A 83 7.31 13.19 6.66
N ALA A 84 6.16 13.87 6.65
CA ALA A 84 5.29 13.96 5.49
C ALA A 84 5.99 14.66 4.31
N ILE A 85 6.67 15.79 4.57
CA ILE A 85 7.48 16.52 3.55
C ILE A 85 8.58 15.61 2.99
N ALA A 86 9.29 14.87 3.84
CA ALA A 86 10.28 13.91 3.39
C ALA A 86 9.65 12.80 2.51
N GLY A 87 8.42 12.37 2.82
CA GLY A 87 7.63 11.47 1.99
C GLY A 87 7.33 12.05 0.60
N PHE A 88 6.84 13.29 0.53
CA PHE A 88 6.62 14.00 -0.74
C PHE A 88 7.90 14.09 -1.57
N ARG A 89 9.05 14.41 -0.95
CA ARG A 89 10.35 14.49 -1.64
C ARG A 89 10.80 13.15 -2.22
N LYS A 90 10.57 12.04 -1.49
CA LYS A 90 10.88 10.69 -1.99
C LYS A 90 9.99 10.32 -3.18
N CYS A 91 8.70 10.63 -3.11
CA CYS A 91 7.78 10.41 -4.24
C CYS A 91 8.20 11.21 -5.47
N ALA A 92 8.60 12.47 -5.30
CA ALA A 92 9.10 13.32 -6.38
C ALA A 92 10.39 12.76 -7.01
N MET A 93 11.30 12.21 -6.20
CA MET A 93 12.54 11.61 -6.68
C MET A 93 12.29 10.36 -7.53
N ILE A 94 11.37 9.50 -7.11
CA ILE A 94 10.96 8.31 -7.88
C ILE A 94 10.23 8.73 -9.15
N ALA A 95 9.33 9.70 -9.07
CA ALA A 95 8.62 10.24 -10.22
C ALA A 95 9.58 10.82 -11.27
N ALA A 96 10.60 11.58 -10.84
CA ALA A 96 11.62 12.12 -11.73
C ALA A 96 12.50 11.03 -12.36
N HIS A 97 12.84 9.98 -11.60
CA HIS A 97 13.63 8.86 -12.12
C HIS A 97 12.92 8.10 -13.25
N TYR A 98 11.59 7.92 -13.14
CA TYR A 98 10.79 7.18 -14.12
C TYR A 98 10.06 8.07 -15.14
N GLY A 99 10.18 9.40 -15.04
CA GLY A 99 9.54 10.35 -15.96
C GLY A 99 8.03 10.53 -15.77
N PHE A 100 7.52 10.30 -14.56
CA PHE A 100 6.10 10.48 -14.23
C PHE A 100 5.74 11.96 -14.04
N SER A 101 5.55 12.69 -15.14
CA SER A 101 5.11 14.10 -15.12
C SER A 101 3.80 14.28 -14.35
N ASP A 102 2.84 13.41 -14.57
CA ASP A 102 1.51 13.52 -13.97
C ASP A 102 1.58 13.38 -12.45
N VAL A 103 2.43 12.47 -11.95
CA VAL A 103 2.64 12.29 -10.50
C VAL A 103 3.29 13.53 -9.91
N PHE A 104 4.26 14.11 -10.61
CA PHE A 104 4.91 15.35 -10.19
C PHE A 104 3.91 16.49 -10.09
N ASP A 105 3.05 16.69 -11.10
CA ASP A 105 2.01 17.72 -11.08
C ASP A 105 1.02 17.52 -9.92
N ASN A 106 0.63 16.26 -9.63
CA ASN A 106 -0.24 15.94 -8.50
C ASN A 106 0.41 16.21 -7.14
N LEU A 107 1.74 16.03 -7.01
CA LEU A 107 2.50 16.40 -5.82
C LEU A 107 2.50 17.93 -5.64
N ILE A 108 2.75 18.68 -6.71
CA ILE A 108 2.75 20.15 -6.69
C ILE A 108 1.36 20.68 -6.32
N ILE A 109 0.30 20.20 -6.97
CA ILE A 109 -1.09 20.59 -6.65
C ILE A 109 -1.39 20.32 -5.17
N SER A 110 -1.01 19.15 -4.66
CA SER A 110 -1.21 18.78 -3.27
C SER A 110 -0.47 19.72 -2.30
N LEU A 111 0.79 20.04 -2.57
CA LEU A 111 1.57 20.95 -1.72
C LEU A 111 1.08 22.40 -1.82
N CYS A 112 0.77 22.87 -3.02
CA CYS A 112 0.25 24.22 -3.27
C CYS A 112 -1.04 24.50 -2.49
N LYS A 113 -1.93 23.51 -2.37
CA LYS A 113 -3.14 23.60 -1.55
C LYS A 113 -2.84 23.91 -0.07
N PHE A 114 -1.69 23.47 0.44
CA PHE A 114 -1.32 23.65 1.85
C PHE A 114 -0.48 24.89 2.14
N THR A 115 0.38 25.31 1.22
CA THR A 115 1.27 26.49 1.43
C THR A 115 0.55 27.85 1.41
N THR A 116 -0.78 27.88 1.35
CA THR A 116 -1.58 29.13 1.31
C THR A 116 -1.13 30.11 0.22
N LEU A 117 -0.45 29.62 -0.83
CA LEU A 117 -0.05 30.44 -1.99
C LEU A 117 -1.26 30.80 -2.87
N SER A 118 -2.41 30.16 -2.62
CA SER A 118 -3.72 30.54 -3.14
C SER A 118 -4.61 31.05 -2.00
N SER A 119 -4.24 32.18 -1.42
CA SER A 119 -5.31 33.15 -1.12
C SER A 119 -5.86 33.54 -2.50
N GLU A 120 -7.05 33.06 -2.83
CA GLU A 120 -7.81 33.44 -4.03
C GLU A 120 -7.41 32.77 -5.36
N VAL A 121 -7.62 31.46 -5.53
CA VAL A 121 -8.23 30.98 -6.79
C VAL A 121 -9.22 29.86 -6.52
N ARG A 122 -10.51 30.21 -6.47
CA ARG A 122 -11.58 29.26 -6.75
C ARG A 122 -11.44 28.87 -8.22
N PHE A 123 -10.75 27.77 -8.52
CA PHE A 123 -10.96 27.08 -9.78
C PHE A 123 -12.27 26.29 -9.66
N THR A 124 -13.38 27.02 -9.72
CA THR A 124 -14.66 26.45 -10.17
C THR A 124 -14.48 26.04 -11.62
N ASP A 125 -14.88 24.81 -11.92
CA ASP A 125 -15.13 24.24 -13.24
C ASP A 125 -15.17 25.26 -14.39
N THR A 126 -14.12 25.28 -15.21
CA THR A 126 -14.20 25.48 -16.67
C THR A 126 -12.80 25.49 -17.27
N GLY A 127 -12.58 24.64 -18.27
CA GLY A 127 -11.52 24.82 -19.25
C GLY A 127 -10.26 24.02 -19.01
N MET A 128 -10.06 23.03 -19.88
CA MET A 128 -8.77 22.43 -20.21
C MET A 128 -7.70 23.52 -20.34
N CYS A 129 -6.69 23.52 -19.48
CA CYS A 129 -5.43 24.22 -19.73
C CYS A 129 -4.30 23.21 -19.57
N THR A 130 -3.88 22.65 -20.70
CA THR A 130 -2.63 21.94 -20.88
C THR A 130 -1.48 22.85 -20.42
N ALA A 131 -0.92 22.58 -19.24
CA ALA A 131 0.34 23.18 -18.84
C ALA A 131 1.47 22.45 -19.58
N ASN A 132 1.83 22.96 -20.75
CA ASN A 132 3.07 22.59 -21.43
C ASN A 132 4.25 23.09 -20.58
N PHE A 133 4.78 22.23 -19.72
CA PHE A 133 6.14 22.41 -19.19
C PHE A 133 7.14 21.87 -20.21
N SER A 134 7.57 22.76 -21.09
CA SER A 134 8.74 22.59 -21.95
C SER A 134 9.99 22.51 -21.08
N TRP A 135 10.56 21.32 -20.91
CA TRP A 135 11.90 21.13 -20.39
C TRP A 135 12.92 21.41 -21.50
N GLN A 136 13.58 22.58 -21.43
CA GLN A 136 14.92 22.80 -21.99
C GLN A 136 15.95 22.66 -20.87
#